data_AF-A0A535E4P2-F1
#
_entry.id   AF-A0A535E4P2-F1
#
_cell.length_a   1.000
_cell.length_b   1.000
_cell.length_c   1.000
_cell.angle_alpha   90.00
_cell.angle_beta   90.00
_cell.angle_gamma   90.00
#
_symmetry.space_group_name_H-M   'P 1'
#
loop_
_entity.id
_entity.type
_entity.pdbx_description
1 polymer ?
#
loop_
_entity_poly.entity_id
_entity_poly.type
_entity_poly.pdbx_seq_one_letter_code
_entity_poly.pdbx_strand_id
1 'polypeptide(L)'
;MNGRRARTQEARGYHAGRDVYAKTPHAPPGGCPAARFPRGEAGLPLHQGLREGRIVIQVVTAKRRQVHYRWRLREIMASRGLFSTTDLAPLLVERGIERSQAQVWRLVTGTPERLSLEVLAALCDILDVTPADLIVTSAVLAP
;
A
#
# COMPACT_ATOMS: atom_id res chain seq x y z
N MET A 1 -9.84 24.39 61.03
CA MET A 1 -9.90 22.94 61.28
C MET A 1 -10.14 22.19 59.97
N ASN A 2 -9.18 21.31 59.64
CA ASN A 2 -9.21 20.11 58.77
C ASN A 2 -10.06 20.10 57.47
N GLY A 3 -9.54 19.73 56.30
CA GLY A 3 -8.30 19.02 56.04
C GLY A 3 -8.13 18.70 54.54
N ARG A 4 -6.86 18.59 54.16
CA ARG A 4 -6.33 18.29 52.81
C ARG A 4 -6.80 16.93 52.27
N ARG A 5 -6.85 16.83 50.93
CA ARG A 5 -6.19 15.84 50.04
C ARG A 5 -6.75 16.03 48.63
N ALA A 6 -6.06 16.71 47.72
CA ALA A 6 -5.04 16.13 46.84
C ALA A 6 -5.47 14.76 46.30
N ARG A 7 -6.02 14.74 45.09
CA ARG A 7 -6.03 13.54 44.25
C ARG A 7 -5.37 13.88 42.91
N THR A 8 -4.05 13.76 42.94
CA THR A 8 -3.21 13.42 41.80
C THR A 8 -3.63 12.03 41.32
N GLN A 9 -3.94 11.87 40.05
CA GLN A 9 -4.05 10.57 39.40
C GLN A 9 -3.35 10.72 38.05
N GLU A 10 -2.02 10.60 38.07
CA GLU A 10 -1.29 9.37 37.75
C GLU A 10 -1.19 9.18 36.23
N ALA A 11 -0.04 9.63 35.74
CA ALA A 11 0.51 9.30 34.45
C ALA A 11 0.51 7.78 34.26
N ARG A 12 -0.36 7.29 33.38
CA ARG A 12 -0.16 5.98 32.76
C ARG A 12 0.89 6.14 31.68
N GLY A 13 2.11 5.75 32.04
CA GLY A 13 3.24 5.64 31.13
C GLY A 13 2.89 4.71 29.97
N TYR A 14 2.93 5.27 28.76
CA TYR A 14 3.09 4.49 27.53
C TYR A 14 4.59 4.24 27.35
N HIS A 15 5.08 3.20 28.02
CA HIS A 15 6.37 2.58 27.71
C HIS A 15 6.10 1.13 27.34
N ALA A 16 6.21 0.84 26.04
CA ALA A 16 6.68 -0.42 25.43
C ALA A 16 6.01 -0.58 24.06
N GLY A 17 6.81 -0.75 23.01
CA GLY A 17 6.32 -1.04 21.66
C GLY A 17 7.07 -0.37 20.51
N ARG A 18 8.30 0.11 20.71
CA ARG A 18 9.21 0.48 19.61
C ARG A 18 10.02 -0.75 19.19
N ASP A 19 9.44 -1.72 18.49
CA ASP A 19 10.22 -2.86 17.94
C ASP A 19 9.50 -3.56 16.76
N VAL A 20 9.17 -2.83 15.68
CA VAL A 20 8.64 -3.49 14.45
C VAL A 20 9.42 -3.14 13.17
N TYR A 21 10.46 -2.30 13.25
CA TYR A 21 11.40 -2.09 12.14
C TYR A 21 12.83 -2.46 12.51
N ALA A 22 13.01 -3.63 13.13
CA ALA A 22 14.28 -4.34 13.09
C ALA A 22 14.28 -5.28 11.88
N LYS A 23 14.65 -4.77 10.69
CA LYS A 23 15.06 -5.65 9.58
C LYS A 23 16.00 -4.98 8.57
N THR A 24 17.29 -5.30 8.75
CA THR A 24 18.30 -5.63 7.73
C THR A 24 19.49 -4.67 7.62
N PRO A 25 20.75 -5.18 7.65
CA PRO A 25 21.95 -4.38 7.83
C PRO A 25 22.41 -3.66 6.56
N HIS A 26 23.09 -2.53 6.76
CA HIS A 26 23.99 -1.91 5.79
C HIS A 26 24.95 -2.96 5.19
N ALA A 27 25.03 -2.97 3.86
CA ALA A 27 26.00 -3.79 3.12
C ALA A 27 27.44 -3.38 3.47
N PRO A 28 28.39 -4.33 3.59
CA PRO A 28 29.80 -4.02 3.76
C PRO A 28 30.42 -3.45 2.46
N PRO A 29 31.40 -2.53 2.53
CA PRO A 29 32.24 -2.18 1.40
C PRO A 29 33.30 -3.28 1.23
N GLY A 30 33.11 -4.18 0.28
CA GLY A 30 34.07 -5.24 -0.02
C GLY A 30 33.88 -5.71 -1.45
N GLY A 31 34.88 -5.45 -2.30
CA GLY A 31 34.83 -5.70 -3.74
C GLY A 31 34.56 -7.15 -4.11
N CYS A 32 33.86 -7.33 -5.24
CA CYS A 32 33.72 -8.62 -5.90
C CYS A 32 35.10 -9.11 -6.36
N PRO A 33 35.64 -10.24 -5.85
CA PRO A 33 36.72 -10.91 -6.56
C PRO A 33 36.13 -11.52 -7.83
N ALA A 34 36.67 -11.12 -8.98
CA ALA A 34 36.34 -11.68 -10.27
C ALA A 34 36.47 -13.21 -10.24
N ALA A 35 35.35 -13.92 -10.34
CA ALA A 35 35.34 -15.35 -10.54
C ALA A 35 35.97 -15.66 -11.90
N ARG A 36 37.17 -16.22 -11.86
CA ARG A 36 37.92 -16.73 -13.01
C ARG A 36 37.23 -17.99 -13.52
N PHE A 37 36.41 -17.87 -14.56
CA PHE A 37 35.84 -19.04 -15.25
C PHE A 37 36.91 -19.71 -16.12
N PRO A 38 37.14 -21.04 -16.01
CA PRO A 38 37.98 -21.77 -16.94
C PRO A 38 37.27 -21.88 -18.29
N ARG A 39 38.01 -21.55 -19.35
CA ARG A 39 37.62 -21.69 -20.75
C ARG A 39 37.55 -23.19 -21.07
N GLY A 40 36.34 -23.77 -20.98
CA GLY A 40 36.06 -25.13 -21.41
C GLY A 40 35.53 -25.12 -22.85
N GLU A 41 36.41 -25.46 -23.79
CA GLU A 41 36.05 -25.82 -25.15
C GLU A 41 35.45 -27.23 -25.14
N ALA A 42 34.19 -27.37 -25.56
CA ALA A 42 33.62 -28.66 -25.96
C ALA A 42 32.57 -28.39 -27.03
N GLY A 43 32.92 -28.75 -28.26
CA GLY A 43 32.01 -28.74 -29.39
C GLY A 43 30.88 -29.74 -29.19
N LEU A 44 29.66 -29.30 -29.51
CA LEU A 44 28.52 -30.16 -29.78
C LEU A 44 27.95 -29.75 -31.14
N PRO A 45 28.06 -30.58 -32.19
CA PRO A 45 27.32 -30.35 -33.41
C PRO A 45 25.91 -30.96 -33.31
N LEU A 46 24.94 -30.11 -33.66
CA LEU A 46 23.74 -30.39 -34.44
C LEU A 46 22.75 -31.46 -33.93
N HIS A 47 21.63 -30.97 -33.41
CA HIS A 47 20.29 -31.44 -33.78
C HIS A 47 19.36 -30.23 -33.73
N GLN A 48 19.08 -29.59 -34.86
CA GLN A 48 17.94 -29.90 -35.74
C GLN A 48 16.59 -29.67 -35.05
N GLY A 49 15.97 -28.53 -35.36
CA GLY A 49 14.51 -28.40 -35.37
C GLY A 49 13.86 -27.53 -34.28
N LEU A 50 14.24 -26.25 -34.15
CA LEU A 50 13.25 -25.27 -33.68
C LEU A 50 12.29 -25.01 -34.85
N ARG A 51 11.27 -25.86 -34.94
CA ARG A 51 10.05 -25.55 -35.69
C ARG A 51 9.56 -24.19 -35.21
N GLU A 52 9.28 -23.30 -36.15
CA GLU A 52 8.68 -21.99 -35.94
C GLU A 52 7.38 -22.13 -35.15
N GLY A 53 7.50 -22.11 -33.82
CA GLY A 53 6.41 -21.97 -32.91
C GLY A 53 5.90 -20.55 -32.99
N ARG A 54 5.12 -20.23 -34.03
CA ARG A 54 4.19 -19.10 -33.96
C ARG A 54 3.21 -19.42 -32.84
N ILE A 55 3.47 -18.88 -31.65
CA ILE A 55 2.45 -18.74 -30.63
C ILE A 55 1.46 -17.71 -31.19
N VAL A 56 0.48 -18.18 -31.96
CA VAL A 56 -0.75 -17.43 -32.18
C VAL A 56 -1.49 -17.50 -30.84
N ILE A 57 -1.30 -16.48 -30.00
CA ILE A 57 -2.20 -16.26 -28.87
C ILE A 57 -3.57 -16.04 -29.51
N GLN A 58 -4.38 -17.09 -29.55
CA GLN A 58 -5.78 -16.95 -29.90
C GLN A 58 -6.37 -16.07 -28.81
N VAL A 59 -6.56 -14.79 -29.13
CA VAL A 59 -7.40 -13.90 -28.35
C VAL A 59 -8.81 -14.43 -28.55
N VAL A 60 -9.16 -15.45 -27.75
CA VAL A 60 -10.55 -15.83 -27.52
C VAL A 60 -11.27 -14.52 -27.24
N THR A 61 -12.25 -14.17 -28.06
CA THR A 61 -13.01 -12.92 -27.97
C THR A 61 -13.87 -12.97 -26.72
N ALA A 62 -13.22 -12.85 -25.56
CA ALA A 62 -13.84 -12.76 -24.27
C ALA A 62 -14.68 -11.49 -24.27
N LYS A 63 -15.99 -11.65 -24.05
CA LYS A 63 -16.92 -10.54 -23.94
C LYS A 63 -16.38 -9.53 -22.93
N ARG A 64 -16.05 -8.33 -23.40
CA ARG A 64 -15.36 -7.31 -22.59
C ARG A 64 -16.21 -6.99 -21.37
N ARG A 65 -15.61 -7.08 -20.18
CA ARG A 65 -16.25 -6.64 -18.93
C ARG A 65 -15.85 -5.18 -18.67
N GLN A 66 -16.83 -4.34 -18.40
CA GLN A 66 -16.62 -2.98 -17.92
C GLN A 66 -16.47 -3.02 -16.40
N VAL A 67 -15.34 -2.52 -15.89
CA VAL A 67 -15.03 -2.50 -14.46
C VAL A 67 -15.26 -1.09 -13.92
N HIS A 68 -16.02 -0.99 -12.85
CA HIS A 68 -16.29 0.24 -12.11
C HIS A 68 -15.92 0.05 -10.64
N TYR A 69 -15.69 1.15 -9.94
CA TYR A 69 -15.52 1.15 -8.50
C TYR A 69 -16.16 2.38 -7.87
N ARG A 70 -16.52 2.25 -6.59
CA ARG A 70 -17.04 3.33 -5.77
C ARG A 70 -16.10 3.58 -4.60
N TRP A 71 -15.72 4.84 -4.42
CA TRP A 71 -14.90 5.30 -3.32
C TRP A 71 -15.76 5.76 -2.14
N ARG A 72 -15.52 5.22 -0.95
CA ARG A 72 -16.37 5.39 0.24
C ARG A 72 -15.69 6.10 1.41
N LEU A 73 -14.55 6.75 1.19
CA LEU A 73 -13.77 7.36 2.27
C LEU A 73 -14.61 8.33 3.11
N ARG A 74 -15.38 9.23 2.48
CA ARG A 74 -16.19 10.22 3.21
C ARG A 74 -17.25 9.58 4.12
N GLU A 75 -17.91 8.52 3.65
CA GLU A 75 -18.90 7.77 4.44
C GLU A 75 -18.25 7.13 5.68
N ILE A 76 -17.09 6.51 5.49
CA ILE A 76 -16.35 5.82 6.54
C ILE A 76 -15.75 6.81 7.54
N MET A 77 -15.22 7.94 7.07
CA MET A 77 -14.75 9.04 7.92
C MET A 77 -15.87 9.54 8.84
N ALA A 78 -17.06 9.82 8.29
CA ALA A 78 -18.19 10.28 9.07
C ALA A 78 -18.62 9.24 10.13
N SER A 79 -18.58 7.96 9.79
CA SER A 79 -18.87 6.85 10.72
C SER A 79 -17.87 6.76 11.89
N ARG A 80 -16.67 7.34 11.72
CA ARG A 80 -15.61 7.44 12.74
C ARG A 80 -15.54 8.80 13.43
N GLY A 81 -16.48 9.70 13.15
CA GLY A 81 -16.50 11.05 13.72
C GLY A 81 -15.48 12.02 13.08
N LEU A 82 -14.92 11.68 11.92
CA LEU A 82 -14.06 12.58 11.14
C LEU A 82 -14.91 13.26 10.06
N PHE A 83 -15.09 14.58 10.16
CA PHE A 83 -16.01 15.31 9.29
C PHE A 83 -15.30 16.24 8.30
N SER A 84 -14.02 16.51 8.54
CA SER A 84 -13.22 17.42 7.73
C SER A 84 -11.89 16.82 7.31
N THR A 85 -11.30 17.40 6.27
CA THR A 85 -9.93 17.07 5.84
C THR A 85 -8.89 17.44 6.88
N THR A 86 -9.20 18.41 7.75
CA THR A 86 -8.34 18.85 8.85
C THR A 86 -8.26 17.80 9.96
N ASP A 87 -9.29 16.96 10.10
CA ASP A 87 -9.25 15.83 11.05
C ASP A 87 -8.39 14.68 10.50
N LEU A 88 -8.40 14.49 9.16
CA LEU A 88 -7.67 13.39 8.51
C LEU A 88 -6.18 13.71 8.26
N ALA A 89 -5.86 14.94 7.88
CA ALA A 89 -4.50 15.30 7.47
C ALA A 89 -3.44 15.04 8.57
N PRO A 90 -3.63 15.39 9.85
CA PRO A 90 -2.68 15.08 10.91
C PRO A 90 -2.46 13.57 11.09
N LEU A 91 -3.53 12.77 10.99
CA LEU A 91 -3.48 11.31 11.17
C LEU A 91 -2.68 10.61 10.06
N LEU A 92 -2.69 11.18 8.85
CA LEU A 92 -1.83 10.75 7.75
C LEU A 92 -0.36 11.08 8.01
N VAL A 93 -0.08 12.29 8.51
CA VAL A 93 1.29 12.72 8.85
C VAL A 93 1.88 11.85 9.97
N GLU A 94 1.09 11.47 10.98
CA GLU A 94 1.51 10.53 12.04
C GLU A 94 2.01 9.17 11.50
N ARG A 95 1.57 8.78 10.29
CA ARG A 95 1.97 7.54 9.60
C ARG A 95 3.06 7.78 8.55
N GLY A 96 3.66 8.96 8.52
CA GLY A 96 4.69 9.34 7.54
C GLY A 96 4.14 9.69 6.16
N ILE A 97 2.82 9.90 6.02
CA ILE A 97 2.19 10.30 4.76
C ILE A 97 2.01 11.82 4.74
N GLU A 98 3.01 12.52 4.20
CA GLU A 98 2.92 13.95 3.93
C GLU A 98 2.25 14.20 2.57
N ARG A 99 1.03 14.73 2.60
CA ARG A 99 0.25 15.11 1.42
C ARG A 99 -0.16 16.57 1.51
N SER A 100 -0.22 17.26 0.37
CA SER A 100 -0.73 18.63 0.36
C SER A 100 -2.21 18.66 0.73
N GLN A 101 -2.69 19.75 1.33
CA GLN A 101 -4.11 19.88 1.70
C GLN A 101 -5.04 19.67 0.51
N ALA A 102 -4.67 20.16 -0.67
CA ALA A 102 -5.43 19.95 -1.91
C ALA A 102 -5.51 18.46 -2.30
N GLN A 103 -4.44 17.69 -2.06
CA GLN A 103 -4.45 16.25 -2.30
C GLN A 103 -5.34 15.52 -1.30
N VAL A 104 -5.26 15.86 -0.01
CA VAL A 104 -6.15 15.28 1.02
C VAL A 104 -7.61 15.61 0.71
N TRP A 105 -7.90 16.86 0.32
CA TRP A 105 -9.24 17.26 -0.08
C TRP A 105 -9.77 16.45 -1.25
N ARG A 106 -8.97 16.24 -2.30
CA ARG A 106 -9.33 15.39 -3.45
C ARG A 106 -9.64 13.95 -3.07
N LEU A 107 -8.94 13.39 -2.08
CA LEU A 107 -9.25 12.05 -1.56
C LEU A 107 -10.62 12.00 -0.91
N VAL A 108 -11.01 13.05 -0.17
CA VAL A 108 -12.27 13.05 0.60
C VAL A 108 -13.47 13.42 -0.27
N THR A 109 -13.33 14.36 -1.21
CA THR A 109 -14.45 14.89 -1.99
C THR A 109 -14.64 14.25 -3.36
N GLY A 110 -13.58 13.67 -3.93
CA GLY A 110 -13.59 13.08 -5.27
C GLY A 110 -13.35 11.58 -5.28
N THR A 111 -13.49 10.98 -6.46
CA THR A 111 -13.05 9.60 -6.72
C THR A 111 -11.63 9.64 -7.30
N PRO A 112 -10.60 9.15 -6.59
CA PRO A 112 -9.22 9.25 -7.06
C PRO A 112 -8.93 8.27 -8.20
N GLU A 113 -8.44 8.75 -9.34
CA GLU A 113 -7.98 7.88 -10.44
C GLU A 113 -6.69 7.12 -10.10
N ARG A 114 -5.84 7.73 -9.27
CA ARG A 114 -4.55 7.18 -8.84
C ARG A 114 -4.41 7.35 -7.34
N LEU A 115 -4.09 6.25 -6.67
CA LEU A 115 -3.87 6.17 -5.23
C LEU A 115 -2.62 5.33 -4.99
N SER A 116 -1.72 5.78 -4.12
CA SER A 116 -0.61 4.93 -3.67
C SER A 116 -1.10 3.91 -2.64
N LEU A 117 -0.53 2.70 -2.67
CA LEU A 117 -0.86 1.66 -1.72
C LEU A 117 -0.53 2.04 -0.28
N GLU A 118 0.52 2.84 -0.07
CA GLU A 118 0.87 3.38 1.25
C GLU A 118 -0.25 4.23 1.85
N VAL A 119 -0.93 5.05 1.03
CA VAL A 119 -2.05 5.85 1.51
C VAL A 119 -3.29 5.01 1.71
N LEU A 120 -3.53 4.03 0.85
CA LEU A 120 -4.61 3.08 1.10
C LEU A 120 -4.41 2.35 2.43
N ALA A 121 -3.20 1.87 2.72
CA ALA A 121 -2.85 1.21 3.96
C ALA A 121 -2.99 2.15 5.17
N ALA A 122 -2.50 3.39 5.07
CA ALA A 122 -2.64 4.38 6.13
C ALA A 122 -4.11 4.71 6.42
N LEU A 123 -4.95 4.85 5.39
CA LEU A 123 -6.39 5.08 5.55
C LEU A 123 -7.07 3.88 6.22
N CYS A 124 -6.70 2.65 5.85
CA CYS A 124 -7.20 1.44 6.48
C CYS A 124 -6.85 1.39 7.97
N ASP A 125 -5.63 1.79 8.35
CA ASP A 125 -5.17 1.81 9.73
C ASP A 125 -5.83 2.94 10.56
N ILE A 126 -5.87 4.18 10.03
CA ILE A 126 -6.54 5.33 10.67
C ILE A 126 -8.01 5.02 10.94
N LEU A 127 -8.64 4.41 9.95
CA LEU A 127 -10.05 4.11 9.93
C LEU A 127 -10.27 2.62 10.19
N ASP A 128 -9.43 1.89 10.92
CA ASP A 128 -9.66 0.49 11.32
C ASP A 128 -10.59 -0.35 10.40
N VAL A 129 -10.28 -0.38 9.09
CA VAL A 129 -11.11 -0.97 8.02
C VAL A 129 -10.22 -1.67 7.01
N THR A 130 -10.84 -2.46 6.14
CA THR A 130 -10.15 -3.10 5.02
C THR A 130 -10.25 -2.28 3.74
N PRO A 131 -9.40 -2.54 2.73
CA PRO A 131 -9.54 -1.93 1.41
C PRO A 131 -10.90 -2.15 0.75
N ALA A 132 -11.58 -3.28 1.04
CA ALA A 132 -12.89 -3.60 0.48
C ALA A 132 -14.01 -2.68 1.02
N ASP A 133 -13.82 -2.12 2.21
CA ASP A 133 -14.76 -1.16 2.79
C ASP A 133 -14.67 0.19 2.06
N LEU A 134 -13.43 0.60 1.75
CA LEU A 134 -13.11 1.87 1.07
C LEU A 134 -13.41 1.83 -0.43
N ILE A 135 -13.16 0.69 -1.09
CA ILE A 135 -13.28 0.51 -2.54
C ILE A 135 -14.25 -0.63 -2.85
N VAL A 136 -15.46 -0.28 -3.27
CA VAL A 136 -16.44 -1.28 -3.72
C VAL A 136 -16.32 -1.43 -5.23
N THR A 137 -15.91 -2.61 -5.70
CA THR A 137 -15.75 -2.89 -7.13
C THR A 137 -17.02 -3.50 -7.72
N SER A 138 -17.28 -3.24 -9.00
CA SER A 138 -18.35 -3.87 -9.77
C SER A 138 -17.87 -4.11 -11.20
N ALA A 139 -18.31 -5.20 -11.82
CA ALA A 139 -17.91 -5.54 -13.18
C ALA A 139 -19.09 -6.07 -13.97
N VAL A 140 -19.54 -5.29 -14.95
CA VAL A 140 -20.70 -5.60 -15.81
C VAL A 140 -20.22 -6.01 -17.20
N LEU A 141 -21.08 -6.71 -17.92
CA LEU A 141 -20.80 -7.14 -19.29
C LEU A 141 -21.01 -5.94 -20.22
N ALA A 142 -20.05 -5.65 -21.10
CA ALA A 142 -20.27 -4.63 -22.13
C ALA A 142 -21.45 -5.06 -23.03
N PRO A 143 -22.34 -4.11 -23.40
CA PRO A 143 -23.45 -4.38 -24.31
C PRO A 143 -22.96 -4.92 -25.66
#